data_AF-A0A0B8QRA1-F1
#
_entry.id   AF-A0A0B8QRA1-F1
#
_cell.length_a   1.000
_cell.length_b   1.000
_cell.length_c   1.000
_cell.angle_alpha   90.00
_cell.angle_beta   90.00
_cell.angle_gamma   90.00
#
_symmetry.space_group_name_H-M   'P 1'
#
loop_
_entity.id
_entity.type
_entity.pdbx_description
1 polymer ?
#
loop_
_entity_poly.entity_id
_entity_poly.type
_entity_poly.pdbx_seq_one_letter_code
_entity_poly.pdbx_strand_id
1 'polypeptide(L)' 'MISVGEETGRVDELLLEVADFYDREVDYDLKTLTARIEPILLVIVAGMVLILALGIFLPMWGMLDAIQG' A
#
# COMPACT_ATOMS: atom_id res chain seq x y z
N MET A 1 -28.67 -16.70 2.65
CA MET A 1 -27.92 -17.94 2.38
C MET A 1 -28.11 -18.97 3.48
N ILE A 2 -27.84 -18.65 4.76
CA ILE A 2 -28.02 -19.59 5.89
C ILE A 2 -29.46 -20.16 5.99
N SER A 3 -30.49 -19.31 5.93
CA SER A 3 -31.90 -19.75 5.99
C SER A 3 -32.33 -20.65 4.80
N VAL A 4 -31.65 -20.54 3.64
CA VAL A 4 -31.90 -21.40 2.45
C VAL A 4 -31.15 -22.72 2.56
N GLY A 5 -29.99 -22.72 3.23
CA GLY A 5 -29.23 -23.91 3.57
C GLY A 5 -29.94 -24.83 4.54
N GLU A 6 -30.62 -24.27 5.54
CA GLU A 6 -31.43 -25.02 6.50
C GLU A 6 -32.64 -25.66 5.81
N GLU A 7 -33.32 -24.93 4.92
CA GLU A 7 -34.48 -25.42 4.18
C GLU A 7 -34.14 -26.56 3.20
N THR A 8 -32.90 -26.61 2.72
CA THR A 8 -32.39 -27.62 1.76
C THR A 8 -31.51 -28.70 2.41
N GLY A 9 -31.21 -28.58 3.70
CA GLY A 9 -30.30 -29.48 4.43
C GLY A 9 -28.83 -29.37 4.02
N ARG A 10 -28.42 -28.29 3.33
CA ARG A 10 -27.07 -28.09 2.76
C ARG A 10 -26.26 -26.99 3.46
N VAL A 11 -26.52 -26.75 4.75
CA VAL A 11 -25.87 -25.69 5.53
C VAL A 11 -24.34 -25.79 5.50
N ASP A 12 -23.79 -26.99 5.70
CA ASP A 12 -22.32 -27.21 5.70
C ASP A 12 -21.66 -26.76 4.38
N GLU A 13 -22.30 -27.07 3.25
CA GLU A 13 -21.78 -26.73 1.92
C GLU A 13 -21.83 -25.22 1.67
N LEU A 14 -22.91 -24.55 2.11
CA LEU A 14 -23.02 -23.09 2.01
C LEU A 14 -22.05 -22.36 2.96
N LEU A 15 -21.76 -22.91 4.13
CA LEU A 15 -20.77 -22.32 5.05
C LEU A 15 -19.36 -22.40 4.47
N LEU A 16 -19.02 -23.49 3.77
CA LEU A 16 -17.74 -23.61 3.05
C LEU A 16 -17.65 -22.59 1.90
N GLU A 17 -18.73 -22.41 1.13
CA GLU A 17 -18.75 -21.43 0.03
C GLU A 17 -18.59 -19.99 0.54
N VAL A 18 -19.19 -19.68 1.70
CA VAL A 18 -19.01 -18.38 2.36
C VAL A 18 -17.58 -18.19 2.87
N ALA A 19 -16.97 -19.24 3.44
CA ALA A 19 -15.57 -19.18 3.86
C ALA A 19 -14.64 -18.92 2.66
N ASP A 20 -14.79 -19.66 1.57
CA ASP A 20 -14.02 -19.47 0.33
C ASP A 20 -14.26 -18.11 -0.32
N PHE A 21 -15.44 -17.53 -0.13
CA PHE A 21 -15.74 -16.18 -0.59
C PHE A 21 -14.94 -15.14 0.22
N TYR A 22 -15.00 -15.21 1.55
CA TYR A 22 -14.28 -14.27 2.41
C TYR A 22 -12.77 -14.41 2.31
N ASP A 23 -12.23 -15.62 2.19
CA ASP A 23 -10.78 -15.81 1.99
C ASP A 23 -10.31 -15.12 0.70
N ARG A 24 -11.07 -15.25 -0.39
CA ARG A 24 -10.75 -14.56 -1.66
C ARG A 24 -10.90 -13.04 -1.56
N GLU A 25 -11.91 -12.56 -0.83
CA GLU A 25 -12.12 -11.12 -0.60
C GLU A 25 -10.96 -10.53 0.20
N VAL A 26 -10.56 -11.20 1.28
CA VAL A 26 -9.41 -10.81 2.11
C VAL A 26 -8.11 -10.82 1.31
N ASP A 27 -7.85 -11.88 0.53
CA ASP A 27 -6.65 -11.95 -0.33
C ASP A 27 -6.61 -10.81 -1.35
N TYR A 28 -7.76 -10.47 -1.96
CA TYR A 28 -7.87 -9.38 -2.91
C TYR A 28 -7.61 -8.01 -2.25
N ASP A 29 -8.18 -7.81 -1.07
CA ASP A 29 -8.01 -6.59 -0.29
C ASP A 29 -6.57 -6.42 0.18
N LEU A 30 -5.93 -7.49 0.67
CA LEU A 30 -4.52 -7.49 1.05
C LEU A 30 -3.63 -7.14 -0.15
N LYS A 31 -3.86 -7.77 -1.30
CA LYS A 31 -3.11 -7.47 -2.53
C LYS A 31 -3.26 -6.01 -2.96
N THR A 32 -4.48 -5.48 -2.87
CA THR A 32 -4.77 -4.08 -3.19
C THR A 32 -4.11 -3.13 -2.18
N LEU A 33 -4.12 -3.48 -0.90
CA LEU A 33 -3.49 -2.70 0.16
C LEU A 33 -1.97 -2.63 -0.03
N THR A 34 -1.33 -3.78 -0.27
CA THR A 34 0.11 -3.85 -0.55
C THR A 34 0.49 -3.03 -1.78
N ALA A 35 -0.29 -3.12 -2.86
CA ALA A 35 -0.04 -2.34 -4.09
C ALA A 35 -0.13 -0.81 -3.87
N ARG A 36 -0.90 -0.35 -2.86
CA ARG A 36 -0.97 1.07 -2.50
C ARG A 36 0.12 1.50 -1.53
N ILE A 37 0.63 0.60 -0.69
CA ILE A 37 1.71 0.88 0.26
C ILE A 37 3.01 1.20 -0.50
N GLU A 38 3.31 0.48 -1.57
CA GLU A 38 4.53 0.67 -2.35
C GLU A 38 4.74 2.12 -2.86
N PRO A 39 3.80 2.77 -3.57
CA PRO A 39 3.98 4.15 -4.03
C PRO A 39 4.12 5.15 -2.88
N ILE A 40 3.45 4.92 -1.75
CA ILE A 40 3.56 5.79 -0.56
C ILE A 40 4.98 5.76 0.00
N LEU A 41 5.55 4.55 0.15
CA LEU A 41 6.92 4.39 0.61
C LEU A 41 7.92 5.07 -0.34
N LEU A 42 7.71 4.93 -1.66
CA LEU A 42 8.55 5.58 -2.66
C LEU A 42 8.53 7.11 -2.55
N VAL A 43 7.34 7.71 -2.36
CA VAL A 43 7.19 9.16 -2.16
C VAL A 43 7.92 9.63 -0.90
N ILE A 44 7.81 8.88 0.20
CA ILE A 44 8.51 9.20 1.46
C ILE A 44 10.03 9.15 1.25
N VAL A 45 10.53 8.09 0.62
CA VAL A 45 11.98 7.95 0.33
C VAL A 45 12.46 9.07 -0.59
N ALA A 46 11.72 9.39 -1.66
CA ALA A 46 12.05 10.48 -2.56
C ALA A 46 12.10 11.83 -1.82
N GLY A 47 11.15 12.09 -0.91
CA GLY A 47 11.13 13.28 -0.06
C GLY A 47 12.35 13.37 0.85
N MET A 48 12.73 12.27 1.51
CA MET A 48 13.93 12.22 2.36
C MET A 48 15.20 12.50 1.56
N VAL A 49 15.35 11.88 0.38
CA VAL A 49 16.51 12.10 -0.50
C VAL A 49 16.55 13.55 -0.98
N LEU A 50 15.40 14.15 -1.31
CA LEU A 50 15.34 15.56 -1.73
C LEU A 50 15.81 16.50 -0.62
N ILE A 51 15.38 16.28 0.63
CA ILE A 51 15.81 17.09 1.78
C ILE A 51 17.32 17.00 1.96
N LEU A 52 17.88 15.79 1.89
CA LEU A 52 19.33 15.57 1.99
C LEU A 52 20.08 16.26 0.85
N ALA A 53 19.57 16.15 -0.38
CA ALA A 53 20.16 16.77 -1.56
C ALA A 53 20.18 18.30 -1.42
N LEU A 54 19.06 18.91 -1.04
CA LEU A 54 18.98 20.36 -0.82
C LEU A 54 19.93 20.82 0.27
N GLY A 55 20.08 20.06 1.35
CA GLY A 55 21.02 20.35 2.43
C GLY A 55 22.49 20.42 1.97
N ILE A 56 22.85 19.71 0.89
CA ILE A 56 24.20 19.71 0.32
C ILE A 56 24.34 20.72 -0.82
N PHE A 57 23.38 20.76 -1.74
CA PHE A 57 23.46 21.59 -2.95
C PHE A 57 23.30 23.09 -2.67
N LEU A 58 22.42 23.48 -1.73
CA LEU A 58 22.23 24.89 -1.39
C LEU A 58 23.52 25.58 -0.89
N PRO A 59 24.25 25.06 0.11
CA PRO A 59 25.49 25.69 0.55
C PRO A 59 26.60 25.61 -0.51
N MET A 60 26.62 24.54 -1.32
CA MET A 60 27.58 24.39 -2.41
C MET A 60 27.44 25.51 -3.46
N TRP A 61 26.21 25.85 -3.85
CA TRP A 61 25.95 26.99 -4.74
C TRP A 61 26.32 28.32 -4.09
N GLY A 62 26.00 28.50 -2.81
CA GLY A 62 26.40 29.71 -2.07
C GLY A 62 27.94 29.89 -2.03
N MET A 63 28.70 28.81 -1.89
CA MET A 63 30.17 28.86 -1.99
C MET A 63 30.67 29.18 -3.39
N LEU A 64 30.02 28.68 -4.44
CA LEU A 64 30.35 28.99 -5.84
C LEU A 64 30.14 30.47 -6.17
N ASP A 65 29.01 31.03 -5.76
CA ASP A 65 28.70 32.45 -5.95
C ASP A 65 29.69 33.34 -5.18
N ALA A 66 30.07 32.96 -3.97
CA ALA A 66 31.06 33.68 -3.15
C ALA A 66 32.49 33.64 -3.72
N ILE A 67 32.81 32.69 -4.61
CA ILE A 67 34.11 32.58 -5.28
C ILE A 67 34.11 33.32 -6.64
N GLN A 68 32.94 33.48 -7.27
CA GLN A 68 32.81 34.16 -8.57
C GLN A 68 32.59 35.68 -8.45
N GLY A 69 32.21 36.19 -7.28
CA GLY A 69 32.20 37.62 -6.95
C GLY A 69 33.52 38.10 -6.36
#